data_AF-A0A833VJ88-F1
#
_entry.id   AF-A0A833VJ88-F1
#
_cell.length_a   1.000
_cell.length_b   1.000
_cell.length_c   1.000
_cell.angle_alpha   90.00
_cell.angle_beta   90.00
_cell.angle_gamma   90.00
#
_symmetry.space_group_name_H-M   'P 1'
#
loop_
_entity.id
_entity.type
_entity.pdbx_description
1 polymer ?
#
loop_
_entity_poly.entity_id
_entity_poly.type
_entity_poly.pdbx_seq_one_letter_code
_entity_poly.pdbx_strand_id
1 'polypeptide(L)'
;MKENTKYRLHCYTYCNNSSSLTPLKGIGLRKENYPNSMAEAGPICKKAEDLIPILKTIIGEKASLLNLDAEVDIRCLNIFYQESSGDIRTSRVNWEMRTALLKAVQHFKEITGSVTKCSTLLLFLNITSIVA
;
A
#
# COMPACT_ATOMS: atom_id res chain seq x y z
N MET A 1 29.15 -20.60 14.02
CA MET A 1 28.21 -19.76 14.79
C MET A 1 27.05 -19.44 13.88
N LYS A 2 25.90 -20.09 14.07
CA LYS A 2 24.68 -19.82 13.30
C LYS A 2 24.01 -18.60 13.92
N GLU A 3 24.21 -17.45 13.31
CA GLU A 3 23.59 -16.19 13.72
C GLU A 3 22.08 -16.30 13.43
N ASN A 4 21.29 -16.41 14.50
CA ASN A 4 19.84 -16.38 14.47
C ASN A 4 19.40 -14.95 14.10
N THR A 5 19.37 -14.63 12.81
CA THR A 5 18.71 -13.42 12.31
C THR A 5 17.22 -13.61 12.50
N LYS A 6 16.74 -13.20 13.68
CA LYS A 6 15.33 -13.10 14.01
C LYS A 6 14.71 -12.07 13.06
N TYR A 7 14.14 -12.52 11.96
CA TYR A 7 13.33 -11.71 11.05
C TYR A 7 12.06 -11.26 11.79
N ARG A 8 12.22 -10.25 12.65
CA ARG A 8 11.11 -9.54 13.25
C ARG A 8 10.56 -8.67 12.12
N LEU A 9 9.47 -9.10 11.47
CA LEU A 9 8.70 -8.18 10.63
C LEU A 9 8.36 -6.98 11.50
N HIS A 10 8.99 -5.85 11.25
CA HIS A 10 8.56 -4.59 11.81
C HIS A 10 7.25 -4.25 11.07
N CYS A 11 6.11 -4.62 11.66
CA CYS A 11 4.79 -4.23 11.19
C CYS A 11 4.65 -2.72 11.32
N TYR A 12 5.17 -1.99 10.33
CA TYR A 12 4.86 -0.59 10.15
C TYR A 12 3.83 -0.47 9.02
N THR A 13 2.83 0.38 9.21
CA THR A 13 1.96 0.82 8.12
C THR A 13 2.77 1.76 7.24
N TYR A 14 3.12 1.31 6.05
CA TYR A 14 3.75 2.12 5.02
C TYR A 14 2.67 2.61 4.05
N CYS A 15 2.63 3.92 3.80
CA CYS A 15 1.68 4.52 2.87
C CYS A 15 2.44 5.15 1.70
N ASN A 16 2.14 4.70 0.48
CA ASN A 16 2.40 5.46 -0.74
C ASN A 16 1.17 6.34 -1.02
N ASN A 17 1.40 7.62 -1.31
CA ASN A 17 0.34 8.56 -1.64
C ASN A 17 0.18 8.64 -3.16
N SER A 18 -0.86 9.32 -3.66
CA SER A 18 -0.90 9.63 -5.08
C SER A 18 0.36 10.41 -5.49
N SER A 19 0.93 10.02 -6.63
CA SER A 19 2.17 10.59 -7.14
C SER A 19 2.13 12.12 -7.17
N SER A 20 3.28 12.75 -6.93
CA SER A 20 3.51 14.21 -6.94
C SER A 20 3.00 15.05 -5.77
N LEU A 21 2.35 14.44 -4.75
CA LEU A 21 1.88 15.20 -3.59
C LEU A 21 2.98 15.51 -2.57
N THR A 22 3.84 14.54 -2.27
CA THR A 22 4.93 14.69 -1.30
C THR A 22 6.18 15.27 -1.98
N PRO A 23 6.76 16.37 -1.47
CA PRO A 23 8.02 16.90 -1.98
C PRO A 23 9.16 15.89 -1.85
N LEU A 24 9.93 15.70 -2.91
CA LEU A 24 11.11 14.82 -2.97
C LEU A 24 12.43 15.59 -3.01
N LYS A 25 12.37 16.92 -3.14
CA LYS A 25 13.56 17.78 -3.05
C LYS A 25 14.30 17.48 -1.75
N GLY A 26 15.59 17.15 -1.86
CA GLY A 26 16.45 16.77 -0.75
C GLY A 26 16.44 15.26 -0.41
N ILE A 27 15.49 14.47 -0.93
CA ILE A 27 15.42 13.03 -0.68
C ILE A 27 16.26 12.28 -1.71
N GLY A 28 17.24 11.51 -1.25
CA GLY A 28 18.12 10.72 -2.12
C GLY A 28 18.91 11.59 -3.09
N LEU A 29 19.46 12.71 -2.59
CA LEU A 29 20.26 13.67 -3.37
C LEU A 29 19.52 14.40 -4.51
N ARG A 30 18.19 14.33 -4.55
CA ARG A 30 17.38 15.07 -5.54
C ARG A 30 17.44 16.57 -5.29
N LYS A 31 17.77 17.35 -6.33
CA LYS A 31 17.85 18.82 -6.24
C LYS A 31 16.50 19.52 -6.35
N GLU A 32 15.54 18.85 -6.97
CA GLU A 32 14.20 19.35 -7.27
C GLU A 32 13.17 18.20 -7.28
N ASN A 33 11.90 18.54 -7.50
CA ASN A 33 10.85 17.56 -7.67
C ASN A 33 10.76 17.14 -9.14
N TYR A 34 10.77 15.84 -9.40
CA TYR A 34 10.67 15.29 -10.76
C TYR A 34 9.25 14.75 -10.98
N PRO A 35 8.42 15.37 -11.85
CA PRO A 35 7.01 15.01 -12.00
C PRO A 35 6.79 13.60 -12.58
N ASN A 36 7.73 13.11 -13.40
CA ASN A 36 7.68 11.78 -14.01
C ASN A 36 8.57 10.77 -13.27
N SER A 37 8.60 10.82 -11.94
CA SER A 37 9.37 9.91 -11.12
C SER A 37 8.46 8.89 -10.42
N MET A 38 8.89 7.63 -10.37
CA MET A 38 8.26 6.60 -9.55
C MET A 38 8.69 6.68 -8.06
N ALA A 39 9.59 7.60 -7.72
CA ALA A 39 10.02 7.77 -6.35
C ALA A 39 8.97 8.54 -5.56
N GLU A 40 8.68 8.07 -4.35
CA GLU A 40 7.74 8.70 -3.43
C GLU A 40 8.32 8.66 -2.02
N ALA A 41 7.83 9.57 -1.17
CA ALA A 41 8.16 9.59 0.24
C ALA A 41 6.85 9.48 1.03
N GLY A 42 6.81 8.53 1.95
CA GLY A 42 5.62 8.24 2.74
C GLY A 42 6.00 8.04 4.21
N PRO A 43 5.11 8.36 5.14
CA PRO A 43 5.34 8.08 6.54
C PRO A 43 5.25 6.58 6.84
N ILE A 44 5.96 6.20 7.91
CA ILE A 44 6.00 4.86 8.47
C ILE A 44 5.48 4.97 9.90
N CYS A 45 4.34 4.34 10.18
CA CYS A 45 3.65 4.47 11.46
C CYS A 45 3.40 3.10 12.10
N LYS A 46 3.15 3.06 13.41
CA LYS A 46 2.79 1.82 14.13
C LYS A 46 1.30 1.50 13.98
N LYS A 47 0.46 2.53 13.92
CA LYS A 47 -1.00 2.41 13.75
C LYS A 47 -1.46 3.21 12.55
N ALA A 48 -2.57 2.77 11.96
CA ALA A 48 -3.20 3.47 10.83
C ALA A 48 -3.74 4.86 11.21
N GLU A 49 -4.19 5.06 12.45
CA GLU A 49 -4.70 6.34 12.94
C GLU A 49 -3.65 7.47 12.93
N ASP A 50 -2.37 7.11 13.11
CA ASP A 50 -1.26 8.07 13.07
C ASP A 50 -0.97 8.57 11.64
N LEU A 51 -1.45 7.84 10.62
CA LEU A 51 -1.13 8.12 9.23
C LEU A 51 -1.71 9.47 8.78
N ILE A 52 -2.96 9.77 9.14
CA ILE A 52 -3.68 10.98 8.75
C ILE A 52 -2.95 12.27 9.20
N PRO A 53 -2.64 12.47 10.49
CA PRO A 53 -1.97 13.70 10.93
C PRO A 53 -0.56 13.85 10.34
N ILE A 54 0.16 12.74 10.15
CA ILE A 54 1.51 12.78 9.58
C ILE A 54 1.45 13.10 8.07
N LEU A 55 0.50 12.52 7.33
CA LEU A 55 0.30 12.85 5.91
C LEU A 55 -0.07 14.31 5.70
N LYS A 56 -0.98 14.87 6.51
CA LYS A 56 -1.30 16.30 6.47
C LYS A 56 -0.06 17.17 6.65
N THR A 57 0.84 16.77 7.54
CA THR A 57 2.09 17.49 7.81
C THR A 57 3.07 17.39 6.64
N ILE A 58 3.26 16.21 6.05
CA ILE A 58 4.24 16.00 4.96
C ILE A 58 3.77 16.63 3.65
N ILE A 59 2.46 16.55 3.35
CA ILE A 59 1.86 17.07 2.12
C ILE A 59 1.67 18.58 2.20
N GLY A 60 1.43 19.11 3.41
CA GLY A 60 1.26 20.53 3.66
C GLY A 60 0.03 21.10 2.95
N GLU A 61 0.20 22.21 2.23
CA GLU A 61 -0.89 22.93 1.56
C GLU A 61 -1.67 22.07 0.56
N LYS A 62 -1.04 21.04 -0.01
CA LYS A 62 -1.69 20.11 -0.94
C LYS A 62 -2.59 19.08 -0.26
N ALA A 63 -2.66 19.06 1.07
CA ALA A 63 -3.45 18.08 1.80
C ALA A 63 -4.95 18.17 1.48
N SER A 64 -5.44 19.37 1.11
CA SER A 64 -6.82 19.58 0.67
C SER A 64 -7.17 18.90 -0.66
N LEU A 65 -6.18 18.42 -1.42
CA LEU A 65 -6.39 17.61 -2.63
C LEU A 65 -6.77 16.16 -2.28
N LEU A 66 -6.61 15.76 -1.01
CA LEU A 66 -6.93 14.43 -0.51
C LEU A 66 -8.10 14.50 0.46
N ASN A 67 -8.99 13.52 0.36
CA ASN A 67 -10.11 13.35 1.30
C ASN A 67 -9.65 12.58 2.56
N LEU A 68 -8.63 13.10 3.27
CA LEU A 68 -7.99 12.41 4.40
C LEU A 68 -8.89 12.21 5.62
N ASP A 69 -9.91 13.07 5.78
CA ASP A 69 -10.86 13.02 6.89
C ASP A 69 -12.18 12.34 6.52
N ALA A 70 -12.30 11.83 5.29
CA ALA A 70 -13.51 11.14 4.88
C ALA A 70 -13.62 9.80 5.61
N GLU A 71 -14.75 9.60 6.29
CA GLU A 71 -15.08 8.30 6.86
C GLU A 71 -15.32 7.28 5.74
N VAL A 72 -14.78 6.08 5.91
CA VAL A 72 -14.92 4.99 4.95
C VAL A 72 -15.67 3.85 5.61
N ASP A 73 -16.85 3.51 5.08
CA ASP A 73 -17.55 2.30 5.49
C ASP A 73 -16.87 1.07 4.91
N ILE A 74 -16.13 0.37 5.76
CA ILE A 74 -15.38 -0.83 5.39
C ILE A 74 -16.26 -1.96 4.84
N ARG A 75 -17.57 -1.98 5.17
CA ARG A 75 -18.51 -3.02 4.72
C ARG A 75 -18.85 -2.89 3.23
N CYS A 76 -18.69 -1.69 2.68
CA CYS A 76 -18.98 -1.40 1.28
C CYS A 76 -17.74 -1.57 0.37
N LEU A 77 -16.60 -1.99 0.92
CA LEU A 77 -15.37 -2.13 0.15
C LEU A 77 -15.38 -3.38 -0.72
N ASN A 78 -15.01 -3.21 -2.00
CA ASN A 78 -14.67 -4.32 -2.88
C ASN A 78 -13.21 -4.70 -2.65
N ILE A 79 -12.98 -5.84 -2.00
CA ILE A 79 -11.64 -6.26 -1.61
C ILE A 79 -11.05 -7.21 -2.66
N PHE A 80 -9.93 -6.78 -3.23
CA PHE A 80 -9.14 -7.55 -4.19
C PHE A 80 -7.79 -7.91 -3.58
N TYR A 81 -7.34 -9.14 -3.75
CA TYR A 81 -6.04 -9.58 -3.22
C TYR A 81 -5.26 -10.43 -4.22
N GLN A 82 -3.93 -10.37 -4.12
CA GLN A 82 -3.00 -11.13 -4.97
C GLN A 82 -1.87 -11.70 -4.11
N GLU A 83 -1.57 -12.98 -4.27
CA GLU A 83 -0.51 -13.65 -3.49
C GLU A 83 0.87 -13.63 -4.16
N SER A 84 0.92 -13.38 -5.46
CA SER A 84 2.14 -13.37 -6.26
C SER A 84 1.94 -12.52 -7.51
N SER A 85 2.97 -11.77 -7.90
CA SER A 85 3.00 -11.01 -9.15
C SER A 85 2.92 -11.94 -10.38
N GLY A 86 3.37 -13.19 -10.27
CA GLY A 86 3.52 -14.09 -11.41
C GLY A 86 4.77 -13.82 -12.26
N ASP A 87 5.62 -12.88 -11.83
CA ASP A 87 6.89 -12.58 -12.51
C ASP A 87 7.93 -13.66 -12.19
N ILE A 88 8.42 -14.35 -13.23
CA ILE A 88 9.43 -15.39 -13.15
C ILE A 88 10.78 -14.90 -12.59
N ARG A 89 11.03 -13.58 -12.62
CA ARG A 89 12.25 -12.95 -12.09
C ARG A 89 12.15 -12.64 -10.60
N THR A 90 10.99 -12.86 -9.98
CA THR A 90 10.76 -12.61 -8.56
C THR A 90 10.81 -13.91 -7.76
N SER A 91 11.45 -13.86 -6.59
CA SER A 91 11.43 -15.00 -5.68
C SER A 91 10.02 -15.24 -5.13
N ARG A 92 9.71 -16.49 -4.83
CA ARG A 92 8.40 -16.83 -4.23
C ARG A 92 8.29 -16.19 -2.85
N VAL A 93 7.14 -15.59 -2.59
CA VAL A 93 6.78 -15.13 -1.24
C VAL A 93 6.77 -16.33 -0.30
N ASN A 94 7.40 -16.20 0.86
CA ASN A 94 7.45 -17.26 1.86
C ASN A 94 6.05 -17.58 2.42
N TRP A 95 5.93 -18.74 3.09
CA TRP A 95 4.64 -19.23 3.55
C TRP A 95 4.09 -18.38 4.71
N GLU A 96 4.94 -17.81 5.56
CA GLU A 96 4.57 -16.97 6.68
C GLU A 96 3.87 -15.69 6.23
N MET A 97 4.45 -15.00 5.24
CA MET A 97 3.88 -13.78 4.66
C MET A 97 2.56 -14.05 3.94
N ARG A 98 2.48 -15.16 3.18
CA ARG A 98 1.23 -15.57 2.54
C ARG A 98 0.15 -15.88 3.57
N THR A 99 0.50 -16.55 4.66
CA THR A 99 -0.43 -16.82 5.77
C THR A 99 -0.91 -15.54 6.43
N ALA A 100 -0.04 -14.56 6.65
CA ALA A 100 -0.43 -13.25 7.18
C ALA A 100 -1.39 -12.50 6.25
N LEU A 101 -1.12 -12.50 4.94
CA LEU A 101 -2.03 -11.95 3.94
C LEU A 101 -3.40 -12.63 3.99
N LEU A 102 -3.43 -13.97 3.99
CA LEU A 102 -4.69 -14.72 4.00
C LEU A 102 -5.51 -14.50 5.28
N LYS A 103 -4.86 -14.24 6.42
CA LYS A 103 -5.56 -13.82 7.65
C LYS A 103 -6.25 -12.47 7.48
N ALA A 104 -5.60 -11.50 6.86
CA ALA A 104 -6.20 -10.20 6.56
C ALA A 104 -7.35 -10.34 5.56
N VAL A 105 -7.17 -11.14 4.50
CA VAL A 105 -8.22 -11.42 3.51
C VAL A 105 -9.45 -12.06 4.16
N GLN A 106 -9.24 -13.04 5.05
CA GLN A 106 -10.33 -13.69 5.76
C GLN A 106 -11.10 -12.71 6.66
N HIS A 107 -10.40 -11.85 7.39
CA HIS A 107 -11.02 -10.79 8.19
C HIS A 107 -11.89 -9.85 7.34
N PHE A 108 -11.38 -9.41 6.18
CA PHE A 108 -12.17 -8.58 5.27
C PHE A 108 -13.36 -9.33 4.68
N LYS A 109 -13.21 -10.63 4.37
CA LYS A 109 -14.32 -11.47 3.89
C LYS A 109 -15.45 -11.59 4.91
N GLU A 110 -15.11 -11.68 6.19
CA GLU A 110 -16.11 -11.72 7.27
C GLU A 110 -16.89 -10.41 7.38
N ILE A 111 -16.25 -9.27 7.11
CA ILE A 111 -16.88 -7.94 7.19
C ILE A 111 -17.70 -7.60 5.94
N THR A 112 -17.16 -7.88 4.76
CA THR A 112 -17.71 -7.47 3.45
C THR A 112 -18.56 -8.55 2.79
N GLY A 113 -18.51 -9.79 3.30
CA GLY A 113 -19.20 -10.96 2.74
C GLY A 113 -18.48 -11.61 1.56
N SER A 114 -17.66 -10.85 0.81
CA SER A 114 -16.93 -11.41 -0.34
C SER A 114 -15.58 -10.74 -0.59
N VAL A 115 -14.64 -11.51 -1.12
CA VAL A 115 -13.30 -11.05 -1.50
C VAL A 115 -12.92 -11.72 -2.81
N THR A 116 -12.25 -10.97 -3.69
CA THR A 116 -11.89 -11.46 -5.03
C THR A 116 -10.39 -11.66 -5.14
N LYS A 117 -9.97 -12.88 -5.50
CA LYS A 117 -8.56 -13.16 -5.80
C LYS A 117 -8.24 -12.71 -7.23
N CYS A 118 -7.29 -11.79 -7.37
CA CYS A 118 -6.77 -11.38 -8.66
C CYS A 118 -5.73 -12.40 -9.15
N SER A 119 -5.93 -12.91 -10.38
CA SER A 119 -4.87 -13.60 -11.12
C SER A 119 -4.07 -12.56 -11.93
N THR A 120 -2.79 -12.83 -12.17
CA THR A 120 -1.88 -11.94 -12.93
C THR A 120 -2.44 -11.52 -14.30
N LEU A 121 -3.29 -12.35 -14.92
CA LEU A 121 -3.91 -12.07 -16.21
C LEU A 121 -5.05 -11.03 -16.15
N LEU A 122 -5.65 -10.79 -14.98
CA LEU A 122 -6.80 -9.88 -14.83
C LEU A 122 -6.43 -8.42 -14.57
N LEU A 123 -5.18 -8.13 -14.16
CA LEU A 123 -4.73 -6.75 -13.93
C LEU A 123 -4.68 -5.91 -15.22
N PHE A 124 -4.43 -6.53 -16.39
CA PHE A 124 -4.44 -5.83 -17.67
C PHE A 124 -5.84 -5.59 -18.25
N LEU A 125 -6.85 -6.38 -17.84
CA LEU A 125 -8.20 -6.31 -18.41
C LEU A 125 -9.17 -5.44 -17.59
N ASN A 126 -8.99 -5.36 -16.26
CA ASN A 126 -9.96 -4.67 -15.40
C ASN A 126 -9.62 -3.19 -15.09
N ILE A 127 -8.40 -2.73 -15.34
CA ILE A 127 -8.09 -1.29 -15.16
C ILE A 127 -8.90 -0.44 -16.17
N THR A 128 -9.18 -0.97 -17.37
CA THR A 128 -10.01 -0.29 -18.38
C THR A 128 -11.49 -0.18 -18.00
N SER A 129 -12.00 -1.05 -17.10
CA SER A 129 -13.41 -1.04 -16.69
C SER A 129 -13.68 -0.26 -15.40
N ILE A 130 -12.64 0.14 -14.66
CA ILE A 130 -12.76 0.93 -13.42
C ILE A 130 -12.61 2.44 -13.70
N VAL A 131 -12.14 2.82 -14.90
CA VAL A 131 -11.96 4.22 -15.35
C VAL A 131 -12.97 4.62 -16.44
N ALA A 132 -14.09 3.89 -16.57
CA ALA A 132 -15.19 4.22 -17.48
C ALA A 132 -16.42 4.69 -16.70
#